data_AF-A0A225WRK9-F1
#
_entry.id   AF-A0A225WRK9-F1
#
_cell.length_a   1.000
_cell.length_b   1.000
_cell.length_c   1.000
_cell.angle_alpha   90.00
_cell.angle_beta   90.00
_cell.angle_gamma   90.00
#
_symmetry.space_group_name_H-M   'P 1'
#
loop_
_entity.id
_entity.type
_entity.pdbx_description
1 polymer ?
#
loop_
_entity_poly.entity_id
_entity_poly.type
_entity_poly.pdbx_seq_one_letter_code
_entity_poly.pdbx_strand_id
1 'polypeptide(L)'
;MHVLSTEGNDDPADDDYVVHEANYISLEDYAQELAFLSDLTEPSVTDLDYTAPNVKNSSFIGDQQRRLDEVLKKHEAIMISSGNAL
;
A
#
# COMPACT_ATOMS: atom_id res chain seq x y z
N MET A 1 28.80 24.00 3.93
CA MET A 1 27.80 25.00 3.49
C MET A 1 28.36 25.68 2.26
N HIS A 2 27.79 25.45 1.07
CA HIS A 2 28.02 26.34 -0.05
C HIS A 2 26.69 26.65 -0.72
N VAL A 3 26.52 27.95 -0.88
CA VAL A 3 25.31 28.70 -1.23
C VAL A 3 25.02 28.61 -2.73
N LEU A 4 23.74 28.58 -3.09
CA LEU A 4 23.25 28.73 -4.46
C LEU A 4 23.37 30.20 -4.89
N SER A 5 23.86 30.43 -6.11
CA SER A 5 23.69 31.70 -6.80
C SER A 5 23.23 31.39 -8.22
N THR A 6 21.96 31.66 -8.47
CA THR A 6 21.34 31.59 -9.78
C THR A 6 21.42 33.00 -10.39
N GLU A 7 22.31 33.19 -11.35
CA GLU A 7 22.32 34.39 -12.20
C GLU A 7 22.08 33.94 -13.64
N GLY A 8 20.98 34.43 -14.20
CA GLY A 8 20.39 33.92 -15.44
C GLY A 8 21.10 34.36 -16.72
N ASN A 9 20.92 33.56 -17.77
CA ASN A 9 20.85 34.04 -19.14
C ASN A 9 20.18 32.99 -20.04
N ASP A 10 19.47 33.47 -21.05
CA ASP A 10 18.44 32.79 -21.84
C ASP A 10 18.93 31.67 -22.79
N ASP A 11 18.08 30.64 -22.89
CA ASP A 11 18.02 29.39 -23.71
C ASP A 11 18.79 29.34 -25.06
N PRO A 12 19.48 28.22 -25.36
CA PRO A 12 18.86 27.19 -26.20
C PRO A 12 19.19 25.75 -25.80
N ALA A 13 18.16 24.97 -25.54
CA ALA A 13 18.17 23.51 -25.36
C ALA A 13 18.82 23.03 -24.04
N ASP A 14 17.97 22.95 -23.02
CA ASP A 14 18.11 22.17 -21.79
C ASP A 14 18.25 20.67 -22.13
N ASP A 15 19.43 20.25 -22.60
CA ASP A 15 19.77 18.85 -22.91
C ASP A 15 20.85 18.31 -21.95
N ASP A 16 20.96 18.93 -20.78
CA ASP A 16 21.81 18.55 -19.66
C ASP A 16 21.16 17.41 -18.85
N TYR A 17 20.61 16.40 -19.51
CA TYR A 17 20.11 15.22 -18.80
C TYR A 17 21.29 14.52 -18.13
N VAL A 18 21.42 14.68 -16.81
CA VAL A 18 22.31 13.86 -15.98
C VAL A 18 21.77 12.43 -16.03
N VAL A 19 22.32 11.63 -16.94
CA VAL A 19 22.02 10.20 -17.02
C VAL A 19 22.61 9.53 -15.78
N HIS A 20 21.74 9.12 -14.85
CA HIS A 20 22.15 8.22 -13.78
C HIS A 20 22.36 6.82 -14.40
N GLU A 21 23.60 6.36 -14.38
CA GLU A 21 23.93 4.98 -14.76
C GLU A 21 23.09 4.02 -13.91
N ALA A 22 22.41 3.08 -14.57
CA ALA A 22 21.58 2.11 -13.87
C ALA A 22 22.46 1.30 -12.93
N ASN A 23 22.16 1.36 -11.63
CA ASN A 23 22.88 0.54 -10.67
C ASN A 23 22.46 -0.93 -10.89
N TYR A 24 23.33 -1.71 -11.52
CA TYR A 24 23.11 -3.15 -11.74
C TYR A 24 23.34 -3.89 -10.42
N ILE A 25 22.33 -3.86 -9.57
CA ILE A 25 22.30 -4.61 -8.31
C ILE A 25 21.79 -6.03 -8.55
N SER A 26 22.46 -7.03 -7.98
CA SER A 26 21.95 -8.40 -8.03
C SER A 26 20.99 -8.66 -6.89
N LEU A 27 20.02 -9.55 -7.10
CA LEU A 27 19.11 -9.97 -6.03
C LEU A 27 19.85 -10.66 -4.87
N GLU A 28 21.02 -11.25 -5.14
CA GLU A 28 21.87 -11.83 -4.09
C GLU A 28 22.38 -10.76 -3.10
N ASP A 29 22.60 -9.53 -3.56
CA ASP A 29 23.05 -8.42 -2.70
C ASP A 29 21.96 -8.00 -1.69
N TYR A 30 20.70 -8.37 -1.98
CA TYR A 30 19.52 -8.13 -1.14
C TYR A 30 19.11 -9.35 -0.31
N ALA A 31 19.84 -10.47 -0.36
CA ALA A 31 19.47 -11.70 0.35
C ALA A 31 19.26 -11.48 1.87
N GLN A 32 20.03 -10.57 2.47
CA GLN A 32 19.89 -10.20 3.88
C GLN A 32 18.57 -9.44 4.14
N GLU A 33 18.14 -8.58 3.22
CA GLU A 33 16.89 -7.84 3.32
C GLU A 33 15.69 -8.76 3.10
N LEU A 34 15.83 -9.75 2.21
CA LEU A 34 14.82 -10.78 1.97
C LEU A 34 14.59 -11.68 3.20
N ALA A 35 15.58 -11.85 4.07
CA ALA A 35 15.43 -12.64 5.31
C ALA A 35 14.46 -12.01 6.34
N PHE A 36 14.11 -10.73 6.17
CA PHE A 36 13.12 -10.04 7.02
C PHE A 36 11.72 -10.04 6.44
N LEU A 37 11.54 -10.52 5.20
CA LEU A 37 10.21 -10.64 4.63
C LEU A 37 9.48 -11.81 5.28
N SER A 38 8.23 -11.57 5.69
CA SER A 38 7.34 -12.64 6.10
C SER A 38 7.20 -13.66 4.97
N ASP A 39 7.01 -14.92 5.34
CA ASP A 39 6.75 -15.97 4.35
C ASP A 39 5.44 -15.68 3.63
N LEU A 40 5.54 -15.32 2.34
CA LEU A 40 4.39 -15.02 1.49
C LEU A 40 3.63 -16.28 1.06
N THR A 41 4.19 -17.47 1.32
CA THR A 41 3.52 -18.75 1.06
C THR A 41 2.66 -19.21 2.24
N GLU A 42 2.85 -18.63 3.42
CA GLU A 42 1.95 -18.83 4.56
C GLU A 42 0.66 -18.02 4.34
N PRO A 43 -0.53 -18.66 4.31
CA PRO A 43 -1.77 -17.94 4.20
C PRO A 43 -1.99 -17.13 5.47
N SER A 44 -1.92 -15.80 5.38
CA SER A 44 -2.34 -14.94 6.49
C SER A 44 -3.85 -15.06 6.64
N VAL A 45 -4.30 -15.87 7.60
CA VAL A 45 -5.72 -15.97 7.95
C VAL A 45 -6.11 -14.65 8.61
N THR A 46 -6.71 -13.77 7.82
CA THR A 46 -7.21 -12.48 8.29
C THR A 46 -8.70 -12.66 8.57
N ASP A 47 -9.06 -12.80 9.84
CA ASP A 47 -10.46 -12.86 10.27
C ASP A 47 -11.00 -11.46 10.50
N LEU A 48 -12.16 -11.15 9.93
CA LEU A 48 -12.81 -9.84 10.07
C LEU A 48 -13.87 -9.85 11.18
N ASP A 49 -13.76 -8.91 12.12
CA ASP A 49 -14.78 -8.70 13.15
C ASP A 49 -15.94 -7.82 12.64
N TYR A 50 -16.97 -8.46 12.11
CA TYR A 50 -18.22 -7.78 11.69
C TYR A 50 -19.07 -7.25 12.86
N THR A 51 -18.66 -7.49 14.11
CA THR A 51 -19.29 -6.92 15.31
C THR A 51 -18.63 -5.62 15.76
N ALA A 52 -17.49 -5.26 15.15
CA ALA A 52 -16.77 -4.05 15.47
C ALA A 52 -17.67 -2.80 15.38
N PRO A 53 -17.47 -1.78 16.26
CA PRO A 53 -18.26 -0.55 16.25
C PRO A 53 -18.23 0.20 14.91
N ASN A 54 -17.15 0.04 14.13
CA ASN A 54 -17.00 0.66 12.81
C ASN A 54 -17.89 0.01 11.73
N VAL A 55 -18.39 -1.21 11.98
CA VAL A 55 -19.30 -1.96 11.10
C VAL A 55 -20.76 -1.78 11.53
N LYS A 56 -21.00 -1.60 12.84
CA LYS A 56 -22.34 -1.42 13.39
C LYS A 56 -22.80 0.01 13.21
N ASN A 57 -23.96 0.17 12.57
CA ASN A 57 -24.61 1.46 12.45
C ASN A 57 -25.90 1.47 13.27
N SER A 58 -26.01 2.39 14.24
CA SER A 58 -27.20 2.53 15.08
C SER A 58 -28.48 2.85 14.31
N SER A 59 -28.37 3.38 13.10
CA SER A 59 -29.49 3.65 12.21
C SER A 59 -29.99 2.41 11.47
N PHE A 60 -29.22 1.32 11.43
CA PHE A 60 -29.66 0.06 10.82
C PHE A 60 -30.36 -0.81 11.85
N ILE A 61 -31.64 -1.09 11.61
CA ILE A 61 -32.48 -1.86 12.52
C ILE A 61 -32.78 -3.23 11.90
N GLY A 62 -32.54 -4.29 12.68
CA GLY A 62 -32.87 -5.67 12.32
C GLY A 62 -32.26 -6.13 10.99
N ASP A 63 -33.11 -6.34 9.99
CA ASP A 63 -32.76 -6.92 8.69
C ASP A 63 -31.77 -6.07 7.88
N GLN A 64 -31.72 -4.75 8.11
CA GLN A 64 -30.77 -3.87 7.42
C GLN A 64 -29.32 -4.19 7.81
N GLN A 65 -29.06 -4.35 9.12
CA GLN A 65 -27.73 -4.73 9.60
C GLN A 65 -27.38 -6.14 9.15
N ARG A 66 -28.33 -7.09 9.18
CA ARG A 66 -28.11 -8.45 8.70
C ARG A 66 -27.67 -8.47 7.22
N ARG A 67 -28.34 -7.69 6.37
CA ARG A 67 -27.98 -7.57 4.94
C ARG A 67 -26.61 -6.94 4.72
N LEU A 68 -26.23 -5.95 5.53
CA LEU A 68 -24.88 -5.39 5.49
C LEU A 68 -23.84 -6.47 5.87
N ASP A 69 -24.05 -7.15 6.99
CA ASP A 69 -23.15 -8.20 7.48
C ASP A 69 -22.97 -9.31 6.42
N GLU A 70 -24.05 -9.70 5.73
CA GLU A 70 -24.01 -10.66 4.61
C GLU A 70 -23.20 -10.15 3.41
N VAL A 71 -23.38 -8.89 3.00
CA VAL A 71 -22.62 -8.30 1.89
C VAL A 71 -21.14 -8.21 2.24
N LEU A 72 -20.80 -7.81 3.47
CA LEU A 72 -19.42 -7.72 3.91
C LEU A 72 -18.75 -9.10 3.94
N LYS A 73 -19.39 -10.10 4.54
CA LYS A 73 -18.89 -11.49 4.53
C LYS A 73 -18.69 -12.04 3.13
N LYS A 74 -19.59 -11.72 2.19
CA LYS A 74 -19.46 -12.14 0.79
C LYS A 74 -18.23 -11.56 0.09
N HIS A 75 -17.77 -10.37 0.50
CA HIS A 75 -16.66 -9.66 -0.13
C HIS A 75 -15.41 -9.58 0.76
N GLU A 76 -15.28 -10.50 1.72
CA GLU A 76 -14.16 -10.60 2.66
C GLU A 76 -12.80 -10.64 1.95
N ALA A 77 -12.66 -11.46 0.91
CA ALA A 77 -11.43 -11.57 0.14
C ALA A 77 -10.97 -10.23 -0.47
N ILE A 78 -11.92 -9.36 -0.87
CA ILE A 78 -11.61 -8.05 -1.44
C ILE A 78 -11.16 -7.09 -0.33
N MET A 79 -11.83 -7.11 0.83
CA MET A 79 -11.44 -6.27 1.97
C MET A 79 -10.04 -6.63 2.48
N ILE A 80 -9.74 -7.92 2.59
CA ILE A 80 -8.41 -8.43 2.96
C ILE A 80 -7.38 -7.99 1.91
N SER A 81 -7.63 -8.25 0.63
CA SER A 81 -6.68 -7.93 -0.45
C SER A 81 -6.45 -6.42 -0.62
N SER A 82 -7.45 -5.59 -0.29
CA SER A 82 -7.34 -4.13 -0.35
C SER A 82 -6.70 -3.50 0.88
N GLY A 83 -6.32 -4.29 1.89
CA GLY A 83 -5.78 -3.79 3.16
C GLY A 83 -6.82 -3.04 4.00
N ASN A 84 -8.11 -3.23 3.72
CA ASN A 84 -9.23 -2.65 4.48
C ASN A 84 -9.81 -3.66 5.47
N ALA A 85 -8.99 -4.59 5.96
CA ALA A 85 -9.38 -5.44 7.07
C ALA A 85 -9.61 -4.57 8.32
N LEU A 86 -10.76 -4.75 8.95
CA LEU A 86 -11.37 -3.89 9.98
C LEU A 86 -10.56 -3.76 11.28
#